data_AF-A0A2P8FWM5-F1
#
_entry.id   AF-A0A2P8FWM5-F1
#
_cell.length_a   1.000
_cell.length_b   1.000
_cell.length_c   1.000
_cell.angle_alpha   90.00
_cell.angle_beta   90.00
_cell.angle_gamma   90.00
#
_symmetry.space_group_name_H-M   'P 1'
#
loop_
_entity.id
_entity.type
_entity.pdbx_description
1 polymer ?
#
loop_
_entity_poly.entity_id
_entity_poly.type
_entity_poly.pdbx_seq_one_letter_code
_entity_poly.pdbx_strand_id
1 'polypeptide(L)'
;MQTTFEVSPGEWTEGFWKRVLSPFGQKRVRVTVEDIEGGSSQNQHDVYLQMKALQRQYPPIKVDESIDLSRLADDSNDAMI
;
A
#
# COMPACT_ATOMS: atom_id res chain seq x y z
N MET A 1 1.36 -20.30 16.49
CA MET A 1 1.01 -19.00 15.91
C MET A 1 2.31 -18.28 15.58
N GLN A 2 2.47 -17.86 14.33
CA GLN A 2 3.61 -17.08 13.85
C GLN A 2 3.10 -15.66 13.60
N THR A 3 3.81 -14.66 14.12
CA THR A 3 3.48 -13.24 13.94
C THR A 3 4.69 -12.55 13.35
N THR A 4 4.51 -11.93 12.19
CA THR A 4 5.55 -11.20 11.49
C THR A 4 5.36 -9.71 11.76
N PHE A 5 6.45 -9.01 12.07
CA PHE A 5 6.47 -7.57 12.25
C PHE A 5 7.47 -6.99 11.24
N GLU A 6 7.02 -6.04 10.43
CA GLU A 6 7.88 -5.21 9.62
C GLU A 6 8.18 -3.93 10.41
N VAL A 7 9.46 -3.61 10.55
CA VAL A 7 9.91 -2.48 11.38
C VAL A 7 11.04 -1.77 10.67
N SER A 8 10.96 -0.44 10.61
CA SER A 8 11.98 0.37 9.94
C SER A 8 13.28 0.42 10.75
N PRO A 9 14.42 0.75 10.12
CA PRO A 9 15.66 1.01 10.84
C PRO A 9 15.46 2.08 11.92
N GLY A 10 15.73 1.75 13.18
CA GLY A 10 15.60 2.67 14.32
C GLY A 10 14.29 2.54 15.12
N GLU A 11 13.30 1.80 14.64
CA GLU A 11 12.05 1.54 15.39
C GLU A 11 12.19 0.38 16.41
N TRP A 12 13.38 -0.24 16.45
CA TRP A 12 13.76 -1.32 17.36
C TRP A 12 14.01 -0.79 18.79
N THR A 13 12.95 -0.35 19.45
CA THR A 13 13.00 0.16 20.82
C THR A 13 12.63 -0.91 21.84
N GLU A 14 12.92 -0.67 23.13
CA GLU A 14 12.51 -1.57 24.22
C GLU A 14 10.97 -1.75 24.28
N GLY A 15 10.22 -0.73 23.86
CA GLY A 15 8.76 -0.78 23.77
C GLY A 15 8.24 -1.73 22.70
N PHE A 16 8.96 -1.87 21.58
CA PHE A 16 8.65 -2.84 20.53
C PHE A 16 8.76 -4.27 21.07
N TRP A 17 9.86 -4.62 21.75
CA TRP A 17 10.04 -5.96 22.32
C TRP A 17 8.99 -6.32 23.36
N LYS A 18 8.57 -5.36 24.20
CA LYS A 18 7.47 -5.58 25.15
C LYS A 18 6.16 -5.89 24.44
N ARG A 19 5.85 -5.21 23.33
CA ARG A 19 4.65 -5.48 22.52
C ARG A 19 4.72 -6.82 21.79
N VAL A 20 5.88 -7.17 21.24
CA VAL A 20 6.09 -8.46 20.54
C VAL A 20 5.97 -9.63 21.51
N LEU A 21 6.50 -9.50 22.73
CA LEU A 21 6.55 -10.60 23.70
C LEU A 21 5.27 -10.72 24.55
N SER A 22 4.52 -9.63 24.77
CA SER A 22 3.31 -9.62 25.60
C SER A 22 2.28 -10.70 25.24
N PRO A 23 2.02 -11.01 23.94
CA PRO A 23 1.07 -12.06 23.56
C PRO A 23 1.58 -13.48 23.83
N PHE A 24 2.90 -13.68 23.90
CA PHE A 24 3.52 -15.01 24.05
C PHE A 24 3.79 -15.39 25.52
N GLY A 25 3.67 -14.44 26.46
CA GLY A 25 3.82 -14.67 27.89
C GLY A 25 5.21 -15.18 28.25
N GLN A 26 5.30 -16.24 29.07
CA GLN A 26 6.57 -16.85 29.50
C GLN A 26 7.11 -17.95 28.56
N LYS A 27 6.55 -18.08 27.35
CA LYS A 27 6.99 -19.12 26.41
C LYS A 27 8.30 -18.70 25.74
N ARG A 28 9.13 -19.68 25.36
CA ARG A 28 10.34 -19.42 24.56
C ARG A 28 9.93 -18.97 23.16
N VAL A 29 10.43 -17.80 22.75
CA VAL A 29 10.18 -17.19 21.43
C VAL A 29 11.44 -17.29 20.60
N ARG A 30 11.31 -17.71 19.33
CA ARG A 30 12.37 -17.64 18.32
C ARG A 30 12.10 -16.42 17.45
N VAL A 31 13.08 -15.53 17.32
CA VAL A 31 13.01 -14.37 16.44
C VAL A 31 13.83 -14.67 15.19
N THR A 32 13.20 -14.51 14.03
CA THR A 32 13.88 -14.56 12.73
C THR A 32 13.89 -13.14 12.18
N VAL A 33 15.07 -12.66 11.80
CA VAL A 33 15.26 -11.36 11.14
C VAL A 33 15.58 -11.65 9.69
N GLU A 34 14.76 -11.14 8.80
CA GLU A 34 14.96 -11.25 7.36
C GLU A 34 15.23 -9.84 6.83
N ASP A 35 16.18 -9.73 5.91
CA ASP A 35 16.40 -8.50 5.17
C ASP A 35 15.23 -8.35 4.20
N ILE A 36 14.37 -7.38 4.47
CA ILE A 36 13.30 -7.03 3.56
C ILE A 36 13.96 -6.09 2.58
N GLU A 37 14.13 -6.52 1.33
CA GLU A 37 14.55 -5.64 0.24
C GLU A 37 13.58 -4.45 0.21
N GLY A 38 13.96 -3.37 0.89
CA GLY A 38 13.19 -2.14 0.96
C GLY A 38 12.89 -1.75 -0.47
N GLY A 39 11.60 -1.71 -0.81
CA GLY A 39 11.10 -1.59 -2.17
C GLY A 39 12.01 -0.66 -2.95
N SER A 40 12.67 -1.23 -3.97
CA SER A 40 13.63 -0.53 -4.81
C SER A 40 13.12 0.88 -5.02
N SER A 41 13.94 1.89 -4.66
CA SER A 41 13.62 3.29 -4.90
C SER A 41 13.19 3.38 -6.36
N GLN A 42 11.88 3.45 -6.59
CA GLN A 42 11.38 3.30 -7.95
C GLN A 42 11.92 4.50 -8.69
N ASN A 43 12.76 4.23 -9.69
CA ASN A 43 13.38 5.27 -10.46
C ASN A 43 12.26 6.14 -11.03
N GLN A 44 12.28 7.44 -10.74
CA GLN A 44 11.24 8.37 -11.18
C GLN A 44 11.03 8.31 -12.69
N HIS A 45 12.08 7.94 -13.44
CA HIS A 45 12.02 7.69 -14.87
C HIS A 45 11.12 6.48 -15.22
N ASP A 46 11.24 5.38 -14.49
CA ASP A 46 10.47 4.16 -14.74
C ASP A 46 8.99 4.37 -14.37
N VAL A 47 8.73 5.09 -13.28
CA VAL A 47 7.37 5.52 -12.91
C VAL A 47 6.76 6.41 -14.01
N TYR A 48 7.54 7.35 -14.55
CA TYR A 48 7.10 8.19 -15.67
C TYR A 48 6.77 7.36 -16.92
N LEU A 49 7.59 6.36 -17.25
CA LEU A 49 7.34 5.48 -18.40
C LEU A 49 6.06 4.66 -18.22
N GLN A 50 5.79 4.13 -17.02
CA GLN A 50 4.55 3.43 -16.72
C GLN A 50 3.34 4.35 -16.82
N MET A 51 3.41 5.57 -16.26
CA MET A 51 2.35 6.57 -16.40
C MET A 51 2.09 6.95 -17.87
N LYS A 52 3.16 7.11 -18.66
CA LYS A 52 3.04 7.42 -20.09
C LYS A 52 2.42 6.28 -20.89
N ALA A 53 2.70 5.03 -20.53
CA ALA A 53 2.06 3.87 -21.13
C ALA A 53 0.56 3.84 -20.81
N LEU A 54 0.19 4.12 -19.55
CA LEU A 54 -1.20 4.22 -19.12
C LEU A 54 -1.95 5.35 -19.85
N GLN A 55 -1.35 6.52 -20.03
CA GLN A 55 -1.95 7.63 -20.79
C GLN A 55 -2.20 7.30 -22.26
N ARG A 56 -1.40 6.40 -22.86
CA ARG A 56 -1.66 5.92 -24.23
C ARG A 56 -2.86 4.98 -24.28
N GLN A 57 -3.02 4.14 -23.26
CA GLN A 57 -4.13 3.19 -23.17
C GLN A 57 -5.45 3.88 -22.78
N TYR A 58 -5.36 4.90 -21.93
CA TYR A 58 -6.48 5.70 -21.43
C TYR A 58 -6.23 7.17 -21.80
N PRO A 59 -6.54 7.56 -23.04
CA PRO A 59 -6.38 8.94 -23.47
C PRO A 59 -7.22 9.86 -22.58
N PRO A 60 -6.73 11.07 -22.27
CA PRO A 60 -7.45 12.00 -21.42
C PRO A 60 -8.80 12.34 -22.06
N ILE A 61 -9.88 11.91 -21.39
CA ILE A 61 -11.24 12.27 -21.74
C ILE A 61 -11.44 13.71 -21.28
N LYS A 62 -11.82 14.59 -22.19
CA LYS A 62 -12.25 15.95 -21.83
C LYS A 62 -13.60 15.82 -21.13
N VAL A 63 -13.60 15.97 -19.82
CA VAL A 63 -14.82 16.06 -19.03
C VAL A 63 -15.23 17.52 -19.02
N ASP A 64 -16.49 17.80 -19.38
CA ASP A 64 -17.06 19.14 -19.31
C ASP A 64 -17.11 19.59 -17.84
N GLU A 65 -16.67 20.82 -17.54
CA GLU A 65 -16.68 21.36 -16.17
C GLU A 65 -18.10 21.52 -15.61
N SER A 66 -19.11 21.56 -16.48
CA SER A 66 -20.52 21.60 -16.11
C SER A 66 -21.15 20.23 -15.85
N ILE A 67 -20.37 19.15 -15.96
CA ILE A 67 -20.89 17.79 -15.74
C ILE A 67 -21.21 17.58 -14.26
N ASP A 68 -22.41 17.10 -13.97
CA ASP A 68 -22.82 16.72 -12.62
C ASP A 68 -22.31 15.30 -12.33
N LEU A 69 -21.15 15.21 -11.68
CA LEU A 69 -20.50 13.94 -11.32
C LEU A 69 -21.36 13.08 -10.37
N SER A 70 -22.27 13.70 -9.62
CA SER A 70 -23.18 13.01 -8.70
C SER A 70 -24.19 12.18 -9.47
N ARG A 71 -24.77 12.75 -10.53
CA ARG A 71 -25.72 12.04 -11.41
C ARG A 71 -25.08 10.90 -12.18
N LEU A 72 -23.82 11.07 -12.59
CA LEU A 72 -23.04 10.00 -13.24
C LEU A 72 -22.75 8.82 -12.32
N ALA A 73 -22.51 9.08 -11.03
CA ALA A 73 -22.29 8.04 -10.05
C ALA A 73 -23.56 7.18 -9.86
N ASP A 74 -24.72 7.84 -9.80
CA ASP A 74 -26.03 7.18 -9.67
C ASP A 74 -26.35 6.30 -10.90
N ASP A 75 -26.17 6.82 -12.13
CA ASP A 75 -26.41 6.06 -13.37
C ASP A 75 -25.49 4.83 -13.51
N SER A 76 -24.24 4.92 -13.04
CA SER A 76 -23.30 3.79 -13.07
C SER A 76 -23.67 2.67 -12.10
N ASN A 77 -24.31 3.01 -10.98
CA ASN A 77 -24.72 2.08 -9.95
C ASN A 77 -26.00 1.33 -10.36
N ASP A 78 -26.88 1.98 -11.12
CA ASP A 78 -28.11 1.38 -11.65
C ASP A 78 -27.84 0.39 -12.80
N ALA A 79 -26.76 0.63 -13.57
CA ALA A 79 -26.31 -0.29 -14.63
C ALA A 79 -25.61 -1.57 -14.11
N MET A 80 -25.36 -1.66 -12.80
CA MET A 80 -24.74 -2.81 -12.13
C MET A 80 -25.74 -3.75 -11.43
N ILE A 81 -27.05 -3.49 -11.57
CA ILE A 81 -28.14 -4.32 -11.03
C ILE A 81 -28.78 -5.18 -12.13
#